data_AF-A0A6C1BSH2-F1
#
_entry.id   AF-A0A6C1BSH2-F1
#
_cell.length_a   1.000
_cell.length_b   1.000
_cell.length_c   1.000
_cell.angle_alpha   90.00
_cell.angle_beta   90.00
_cell.angle_gamma   90.00
#
_symmetry.space_group_name_H-M   'P 1'
#
loop_
_entity.id
_entity.type
_entity.pdbx_description
1 polymer ?
#
loop_
_entity_poly.entity_id
_entity_poly.type
_entity_poly.pdbx_seq_one_letter_code
_entity_poly.pdbx_strand_id
1 'polypeptide(L)'
;MLLDSKCALLEKPKKAKAFDLWIRLSTHERRKPIYLPVGLHEYFKERGGKLTSMVQISEDGTLRLVKEIERKDIVFSGDIALDFGMECLFVSDRGDLFGRGFYLRVKEYADRIDRIQREMQRAGKKPTESKRYVRLQSKLSGYVKSEVRRIINRVIYLYKPQRLVLEDLRGFLQRVINNFPKSVKRVLIRFGLGEIRRKLRDISEEYGIEVVYINPAYSSQACSNCGYVDKDNRRTRSEFECKLCGKRLHADVNASRNLLSRAKWSLHLRRMEQALIKQVELFSRNLFDERHKCLWSKATPVD
;
A
#
# COMPACT_ATOMS: atom_id res chain seq x y z
N MET A 1 -2.47 23.54 -9.77
CA MET A 1 -2.02 24.56 -8.80
C MET A 1 -2.54 24.27 -7.40
N LEU A 2 -1.66 24.28 -6.40
CA LEU A 2 -2.02 24.18 -4.99
C LEU A 2 -2.22 25.61 -4.46
N LEU A 3 -3.41 25.93 -3.96
CA LEU A 3 -3.73 27.26 -3.47
C LEU A 3 -3.83 27.22 -1.96
N ASP A 4 -3.04 28.08 -1.31
CA ASP A 4 -3.13 28.28 0.13
C ASP A 4 -4.29 29.23 0.48
N SER A 5 -4.49 29.43 1.78
CA SER A 5 -5.57 30.25 2.32
C SER A 5 -5.47 31.74 1.96
N LYS A 6 -4.36 32.21 1.37
CA LYS A 6 -4.23 33.60 0.89
C LYS A 6 -4.92 33.78 -0.46
N CYS A 7 -4.86 32.76 -1.31
CA CYS A 7 -5.39 32.79 -2.66
C CYS A 7 -6.77 32.14 -2.78
N ALA A 8 -7.10 31.17 -1.93
CA ALA A 8 -8.38 30.47 -1.93
C ALA A 8 -8.93 30.33 -0.51
N LEU A 9 -10.16 30.81 -0.27
CA LEU A 9 -10.85 30.65 1.01
C LEU A 9 -12.11 29.79 0.85
N LEU A 10 -12.28 28.83 1.75
CA LEU A 10 -13.49 28.02 1.85
C LEU A 10 -14.50 28.71 2.78
N GLU A 11 -15.67 29.03 2.24
CA GLU A 11 -16.75 29.73 2.94
C GLU A 11 -18.02 28.88 2.93
N LYS A 12 -18.76 28.89 4.06
CA LYS A 12 -20.11 28.32 4.09
C LYS A 12 -21.10 29.32 3.46
N PRO A 13 -22.13 28.85 2.73
CA PRO A 13 -23.14 29.73 2.17
C PRO A 13 -23.89 30.47 3.29
N LYS A 14 -24.03 31.79 3.14
CA LYS A 14 -24.80 32.63 4.10
C LYS A 14 -26.33 32.52 3.90
N LYS A 15 -26.77 32.41 2.64
CA LYS A 15 -28.20 32.41 2.26
C LYS A 15 -28.58 31.32 1.25
N ALA A 16 -27.63 30.89 0.41
CA ALA A 16 -27.90 29.89 -0.64
C ALA A 16 -28.01 28.48 -0.06
N LYS A 17 -29.05 27.73 -0.46
CA LYS A 17 -29.24 26.32 -0.07
C LYS A 17 -28.82 25.31 -1.15
N ALA A 18 -28.54 25.77 -2.36
CA ALA A 18 -28.26 24.92 -3.51
C ALA A 18 -26.86 24.27 -3.49
N PHE A 19 -25.91 24.85 -2.77
CA PHE A 19 -24.51 24.40 -2.71
C PHE A 19 -24.04 24.34 -1.27
N ASP A 20 -23.17 23.37 -0.97
CA ASP A 20 -22.71 23.11 0.39
C ASP A 20 -21.61 24.08 0.83
N LEU A 21 -20.76 24.51 -0.12
CA LEU A 21 -19.59 25.37 0.12
C LEU A 21 -19.39 26.36 -1.04
N TRP A 22 -18.63 27.41 -0.75
CA TRP A 22 -18.13 28.37 -1.72
C TRP A 22 -16.62 28.50 -1.60
N ILE A 23 -15.94 28.62 -2.75
CA ILE A 23 -14.51 28.93 -2.79
C ILE A 23 -14.35 30.35 -3.31
N ARG A 24 -13.83 31.23 -2.45
CA ARG A 24 -13.48 32.59 -2.81
C ARG A 24 -12.03 32.63 -3.28
N LEU A 25 -11.83 32.82 -4.58
CA LEU A 25 -10.53 32.99 -5.19
C LEU A 25 -10.16 34.47 -5.28
N SER A 26 -8.98 34.81 -4.78
CA SER A 26 -8.40 36.14 -4.97
C SER A 26 -7.94 36.31 -6.42
N THR A 27 -8.17 37.49 -6.98
CA THR A 27 -7.69 37.87 -8.32
C THR A 27 -6.66 39.00 -8.21
N HIS A 28 -5.98 39.31 -9.31
CA HIS A 28 -5.09 40.48 -9.38
C HIS A 28 -5.86 41.81 -9.34
N GLU A 29 -7.18 41.78 -9.55
CA GLU A 29 -8.03 42.96 -9.46
C GLU A 29 -8.54 43.17 -8.03
N ARG A 30 -8.19 44.32 -7.45
CA ARG A 30 -8.57 44.67 -6.08
C ARG A 30 -10.11 44.62 -5.92
N ARG A 31 -10.58 43.94 -4.87
CA ARG A 31 -12.00 43.77 -4.51
C ARG A 31 -12.88 43.02 -5.53
N LYS A 32 -12.28 42.29 -6.48
CA LYS A 32 -13.03 41.47 -7.46
C LYS A 32 -12.68 39.98 -7.35
N PRO A 33 -13.02 39.31 -6.23
CA PRO A 33 -12.80 37.87 -6.10
C PRO A 33 -13.74 37.07 -7.02
N ILE A 34 -13.29 35.87 -7.41
CA ILE A 34 -14.12 34.90 -8.12
C ILE A 34 -14.71 33.92 -7.10
N TYR A 35 -16.00 33.65 -7.19
CA TYR A 35 -16.70 32.72 -6.31
C TYR A 35 -17.08 31.45 -7.07
N LEU A 36 -16.59 30.31 -6.61
CA LEU A 36 -16.91 29.01 -7.17
C LEU A 36 -17.88 28.27 -6.23
N PRO A 37 -19.12 27.95 -6.67
CA PRO A 37 -20.03 27.12 -5.90
C PRO A 37 -19.57 25.67 -5.90
N VAL A 38 -19.63 25.01 -4.74
CA VAL A 38 -19.19 23.62 -4.57
C VAL A 38 -20.30 22.78 -3.95
N GLY A 39 -20.80 21.81 -4.73
CA GLY A 39 -21.61 20.72 -4.22
C GLY A 39 -20.72 19.61 -3.70
N LEU A 40 -20.90 19.22 -2.44
CA LEU A 40 -20.14 18.13 -1.84
C LEU A 40 -20.80 16.79 -2.17
N HIS A 41 -19.99 15.81 -2.56
CA HIS A 41 -20.44 14.44 -2.73
C HIS A 41 -20.82 13.82 -1.37
N GLU A 42 -21.85 12.97 -1.32
CA GLU A 42 -22.35 12.34 -0.09
C GLU A 42 -21.25 11.62 0.71
N TYR A 43 -20.46 10.78 0.05
CA TYR A 43 -19.24 10.20 0.62
C TYR A 43 -18.31 11.22 1.31
N PHE A 44 -18.13 12.42 0.74
CA PHE A 44 -17.31 13.46 1.37
C PHE A 44 -17.99 14.04 2.61
N LYS A 45 -19.32 14.17 2.61
CA LYS A 45 -20.11 14.62 3.77
C LYS A 45 -20.03 13.61 4.91
N GLU A 46 -20.25 12.34 4.60
CA GLU A 46 -20.26 11.24 5.57
C GLU A 46 -18.88 10.92 6.13
N ARG A 47 -17.82 11.05 5.33
CA ARG A 47 -16.46 10.80 5.79
C ARG A 47 -16.10 11.85 6.84
N GLY A 48 -15.87 11.40 8.07
CA GLY A 48 -15.46 12.25 9.19
C GLY A 48 -14.16 13.01 8.93
N GLY A 49 -13.80 13.90 9.86
CA GLY A 49 -12.62 14.75 9.78
C GLY A 49 -12.92 16.23 9.55
N LYS A 50 -11.96 17.06 9.91
CA LYS A 50 -12.02 18.51 9.85
C LYS A 50 -11.62 18.98 8.45
N LEU A 51 -12.48 19.74 7.80
CA LEU A 51 -12.15 20.38 6.52
C LEU A 51 -11.01 21.39 6.74
N THR A 52 -9.93 21.24 6.00
CA THR A 52 -8.80 22.19 6.01
C THR A 52 -9.11 23.40 5.11
N SER A 53 -8.39 24.50 5.26
CA SER A 53 -8.47 25.66 4.37
C SER A 53 -7.81 25.45 3.00
N MET A 54 -7.22 24.27 2.77
CA MET A 54 -6.43 23.97 1.58
C MET A 54 -7.32 23.56 0.40
N VAL A 55 -7.08 24.19 -0.75
CA VAL A 55 -7.78 23.89 -2.00
C VAL A 55 -6.77 23.57 -3.09
N GLN A 56 -6.96 22.44 -3.79
CA GLN A 56 -6.17 22.12 -4.97
C GLN A 56 -7.04 22.25 -6.22
N ILE A 57 -6.59 23.06 -7.16
CA ILE A 57 -7.24 23.23 -8.47
C ILE A 57 -6.29 22.70 -9.53
N SER A 58 -6.72 21.67 -10.27
CA SER A 58 -5.95 21.10 -11.37
C SER A 58 -6.25 21.86 -12.67
N GLU A 59 -5.34 21.81 -13.65
CA GLU A 59 -5.50 22.51 -14.93
C GLU A 59 -6.70 22.02 -15.74
N ASP A 60 -7.10 20.77 -15.52
CA ASP A 60 -8.31 20.16 -16.10
C ASP A 60 -9.61 20.61 -15.39
N GLY A 61 -9.53 21.59 -14.48
CA GLY A 61 -10.66 22.08 -13.69
C GLY A 61 -11.02 21.20 -12.49
N THR A 62 -10.27 20.13 -12.21
CA THR A 62 -10.56 19.27 -11.07
C THR A 62 -10.24 19.97 -9.75
N LEU A 63 -11.26 20.09 -8.89
CA LEU A 63 -11.15 20.63 -7.55
C LEU A 63 -10.99 19.52 -6.51
N ARG A 64 -10.01 19.65 -5.61
CA ARG A 64 -9.84 18.75 -4.46
C ARG A 64 -9.84 19.53 -3.16
N LEU A 65 -10.67 19.06 -2.24
CA LEU A 65 -10.75 19.53 -0.86
C LEU A 65 -10.07 18.51 0.05
N VAL A 66 -9.37 18.99 1.08
CA VAL A 66 -8.63 18.16 2.00
C VAL A 66 -9.30 18.18 3.37
N LYS A 67 -9.60 16.99 3.91
CA LYS A 67 -10.01 16.79 5.30
C LYS A 67 -8.84 16.22 6.10
N GLU A 68 -8.59 16.81 7.25
CA GLU A 68 -7.78 16.21 8.30
C GLU A 68 -8.64 15.18 9.03
N ILE A 69 -8.22 13.92 8.98
CA ILE A 69 -8.97 12.80 9.53
C ILE A 69 -8.15 12.23 10.68
N GLU A 70 -8.76 12.16 11.86
CA GLU A 70 -8.16 11.44 12.99
C GLU A 70 -8.09 9.95 12.67
N ARG A 71 -7.02 9.30 13.11
CA ARG A 71 -6.85 7.87 12.92
C ARG A 71 -7.98 7.15 13.65
N LYS A 72 -8.47 6.08 13.05
CA LYS A 72 -9.43 5.20 13.71
C LYS A 72 -8.73 4.45 14.83
N ASP A 73 -9.28 4.56 16.04
CA ASP A 73 -8.82 3.76 17.16
C ASP A 73 -9.11 2.29 16.91
N ILE A 74 -8.05 1.50 16.87
CA ILE A 74 -8.11 0.06 16.69
C ILE A 74 -7.21 -0.60 17.73
N VAL A 75 -7.78 -1.55 18.47
CA VAL A 75 -6.98 -2.40 19.35
C VAL A 75 -6.30 -3.45 18.48
N PHE A 76 -4.98 -3.32 18.35
CA PHE A 76 -4.20 -4.25 17.53
C PHE A 76 -4.08 -5.63 18.18
N SER A 77 -4.13 -6.69 17.37
CA SER A 77 -4.01 -8.07 17.87
C SER A 77 -2.68 -8.76 17.57
N GLY A 78 -1.77 -8.07 16.88
CA GLY A 78 -0.43 -8.56 16.56
C GLY A 78 -0.05 -8.31 15.10
N ASP A 79 0.82 -9.16 14.57
CA ASP A 79 1.32 -9.06 13.20
C ASP A 79 0.66 -10.10 12.30
N ILE A 80 0.46 -9.74 11.03
CA ILE A 80 0.02 -10.66 9.99
C ILE A 80 0.92 -10.52 8.76
N ALA A 81 1.28 -11.63 8.13
CA ALA A 81 2.02 -11.64 6.88
C ALA A 81 1.17 -12.17 5.74
N LEU A 82 1.23 -11.51 4.59
CA LEU A 82 0.55 -11.90 3.36
C LEU A 82 1.59 -12.15 2.26
N ASP A 83 1.57 -13.33 1.65
CA ASP A 83 2.27 -13.61 0.39
C ASP A 83 1.30 -13.49 -0.78
N PHE A 84 1.81 -13.04 -1.93
CA PHE A 84 1.03 -13.00 -3.16
C PHE A 84 0.98 -14.40 -3.81
N GLY A 85 -0.17 -15.05 -3.71
CA GLY A 85 -0.41 -16.32 -4.36
C GLY A 85 -0.67 -16.16 -5.87
N MET A 86 -0.73 -17.29 -6.57
CA MET A 86 -1.14 -17.27 -7.98
C MET A 86 -2.55 -17.81 -8.24
N GLU A 87 -3.14 -18.51 -7.28
CA GLU A 87 -4.55 -18.98 -7.32
C GLU A 87 -5.47 -18.03 -6.56
N CYS A 88 -4.96 -17.47 -5.46
CA CYS A 88 -5.57 -16.44 -4.64
C CYS A 88 -4.67 -15.21 -4.57
N LEU A 89 -5.25 -14.03 -4.41
CA LEU A 89 -4.50 -12.78 -4.40
C LEU A 89 -3.54 -12.69 -3.21
N PHE A 90 -3.97 -13.14 -2.02
CA PHE A 90 -3.13 -13.18 -0.82
C PHE A 90 -3.33 -14.48 -0.04
N VAL A 91 -2.24 -14.97 0.56
CA VAL A 91 -2.23 -16.08 1.52
C VAL A 91 -1.65 -15.59 2.85
N SER A 92 -2.34 -15.80 3.96
CA SER A 92 -1.82 -15.40 5.27
C SER A 92 -0.88 -16.44 5.91
N ASP A 93 -0.05 -16.01 6.86
CA ASP A 93 0.75 -16.90 7.71
C ASP A 93 -0.10 -17.86 8.58
N ARG A 94 -1.38 -17.52 8.74
CA ARG A 94 -2.41 -18.30 9.44
C ARG A 94 -3.08 -19.36 8.57
N GLY A 95 -2.87 -19.31 7.25
CA GLY A 95 -3.43 -20.27 6.30
C GLY A 95 -4.68 -19.79 5.56
N ASP A 96 -5.10 -18.55 5.76
CA ASP A 96 -6.29 -18.00 5.10
C ASP A 96 -5.99 -17.56 3.66
N LEU A 97 -6.90 -17.95 2.76
CA LEU A 97 -6.80 -17.67 1.32
C LEU A 97 -7.75 -16.55 0.92
N PHE A 98 -7.20 -15.41 0.49
CA PHE A 98 -7.97 -14.23 0.10
C PHE A 98 -7.97 -14.01 -1.40
N GLY A 99 -9.13 -13.68 -1.97
CA GLY A 99 -9.26 -13.39 -3.39
C GLY A 99 -9.23 -14.63 -4.29
N ARG A 100 -9.76 -15.76 -3.82
CA ARG A 100 -9.98 -16.95 -4.67
C ARG A 100 -10.79 -16.56 -5.92
N GLY A 101 -10.31 -16.97 -7.09
CA GLY A 101 -10.96 -16.67 -8.38
C GLY A 101 -10.73 -15.24 -8.91
N PHE A 102 -9.99 -14.39 -8.19
CA PHE A 102 -9.63 -13.05 -8.64
C PHE A 102 -8.95 -13.10 -10.02
N TYR A 103 -7.95 -13.96 -10.17
CA TYR A 103 -7.21 -14.10 -11.43
C TYR A 103 -8.09 -14.64 -12.57
N LEU A 104 -9.00 -15.58 -12.27
CA LEU A 104 -9.92 -16.13 -13.27
C LEU A 104 -10.85 -15.05 -13.82
N ARG A 105 -11.43 -14.22 -12.93
CA ARG A 105 -12.26 -13.07 -13.32
C ARG A 105 -11.46 -12.03 -14.12
N VAL A 106 -10.24 -11.68 -13.68
CA VAL A 106 -9.37 -10.76 -14.42
C VAL A 106 -9.08 -11.29 -15.81
N LYS A 107 -8.77 -12.59 -15.93
CA LYS A 107 -8.53 -13.26 -17.21
C LYS A 107 -9.76 -13.21 -18.12
N GLU A 108 -10.95 -13.52 -17.59
CA GLU A 108 -12.20 -13.45 -18.35
C GLU A 108 -12.43 -12.06 -18.98
N TYR A 109 -12.24 -10.99 -18.19
CA TYR A 109 -12.34 -9.63 -18.71
C TYR A 109 -11.23 -9.30 -19.72
N ALA A 110 -9.99 -9.68 -19.42
CA ALA A 110 -8.84 -9.40 -20.26
C ALA A 110 -8.98 -10.05 -21.65
N ASP A 111 -9.43 -11.31 -21.69
CA ASP A 111 -9.64 -12.06 -22.94
C ASP A 111 -10.76 -11.44 -23.80
N ARG A 112 -11.82 -10.93 -23.15
CA ARG A 112 -12.90 -10.18 -23.84
C ARG A 112 -12.42 -8.84 -24.39
N ILE A 113 -11.60 -8.12 -23.63
CA ILE A 113 -11.00 -6.85 -24.06
C ILE A 113 -10.07 -7.08 -25.25
N ASP A 114 -9.22 -8.11 -25.20
CA ASP A 114 -8.29 -8.44 -26.27
C ASP A 114 -9.01 -8.90 -27.55
N ARG A 115 -10.16 -9.56 -27.43
CA ARG A 115 -11.02 -9.89 -28.58
C ARG A 115 -11.49 -8.64 -29.30
N ILE A 116 -12.11 -7.70 -28.57
CA ILE A 116 -12.62 -6.45 -29.14
C ILE A 116 -11.47 -5.60 -29.68
N GLN A 117 -10.32 -5.59 -29.00
CA GLN A 117 -9.15 -4.87 -29.46
C GLN A 117 -8.69 -5.38 -30.83
N ARG A 118 -8.66 -6.71 -31.05
CA ARG A 118 -8.33 -7.31 -32.36
C ARG A 118 -9.36 -6.99 -33.44
N GLU A 119 -10.65 -7.03 -33.09
CA GLU A 119 -11.74 -6.64 -34.02
C GLU A 119 -11.57 -5.19 -34.49
N MET A 120 -11.31 -4.26 -33.56
CA MET A 120 -11.10 -2.83 -33.87
C MET A 120 -9.84 -2.59 -34.71
N GLN A 121 -8.74 -3.29 -34.39
CA GLN A 121 -7.50 -3.21 -35.16
C GLN A 121 -7.67 -3.69 -36.60
N ARG A 122 -8.39 -4.80 -36.82
CA ARG A 122 -8.72 -5.29 -38.17
C ARG A 122 -9.57 -4.30 -38.96
N ALA A 123 -10.43 -3.56 -38.27
CA ALA A 123 -11.25 -2.50 -38.87
C ALA A 123 -10.50 -1.17 -39.05
N GLY A 124 -9.20 -1.09 -38.74
CA GLY A 124 -8.40 0.15 -38.83
C GLY A 124 -8.78 1.23 -37.81
N LYS A 125 -9.54 0.88 -36.76
CA LYS A 125 -10.07 1.82 -35.76
C LYS A 125 -9.35 1.72 -34.43
N LYS A 126 -9.31 2.82 -33.68
CA LYS A 126 -8.77 2.84 -32.32
C LYS A 126 -9.73 2.07 -31.40
N PRO A 127 -9.23 1.22 -30.49
CA PRO A 127 -10.08 0.46 -29.57
C PRO A 127 -11.02 1.34 -28.72
N THR A 128 -10.58 2.55 -28.39
CA THR A 128 -11.33 3.55 -27.61
C THR A 128 -12.59 4.06 -28.31
N GLU A 129 -12.70 3.90 -29.64
CA GLU A 129 -13.92 4.25 -30.39
C GLU A 129 -15.06 3.25 -30.12
N SER A 130 -14.74 2.05 -29.64
CA SER A 130 -15.75 1.07 -29.24
C SER A 130 -16.26 1.37 -27.82
N LYS A 131 -17.53 1.80 -27.72
CA LYS A 131 -18.22 1.95 -26.41
C LYS A 131 -18.16 0.66 -25.59
N ARG A 132 -18.21 -0.51 -26.24
CA ARG A 132 -18.10 -1.82 -25.59
C ARG A 132 -16.71 -2.03 -24.95
N TYR A 133 -15.65 -1.67 -25.66
CA TYR A 133 -14.27 -1.73 -25.16
C TYR A 133 -14.08 -0.84 -23.94
N VAL A 134 -14.48 0.44 -24.03
CA VAL A 134 -14.37 1.41 -22.93
C VAL A 134 -15.15 0.94 -21.70
N ARG A 135 -16.39 0.47 -21.90
CA ARG A 135 -17.23 -0.06 -20.81
C ARG A 135 -16.59 -1.27 -20.13
N LEU A 136 -16.01 -2.21 -20.89
CA LEU A 136 -15.35 -3.39 -20.32
C LEU A 136 -14.06 -3.03 -19.57
N GLN A 137 -13.26 -2.09 -20.07
CA GLN A 137 -12.10 -1.59 -19.34
C GLN A 137 -12.52 -0.94 -18.01
N SER A 138 -13.57 -0.12 -18.02
CA SER A 138 -14.11 0.49 -16.80
C SER A 138 -14.60 -0.57 -15.80
N LYS A 139 -15.34 -1.58 -16.27
CA LYS A 139 -15.79 -2.71 -15.43
C LYS A 139 -14.62 -3.49 -14.83
N LEU A 140 -13.58 -3.78 -15.61
CA LEU A 140 -12.39 -4.49 -15.12
C LEU A 140 -11.63 -3.67 -14.08
N SER A 141 -11.39 -2.39 -14.36
CA SER A 141 -10.74 -1.47 -13.41
C SER A 141 -11.53 -1.36 -12.10
N GLY A 142 -12.86 -1.21 -12.21
CA GLY A 142 -13.78 -1.19 -11.06
C GLY A 142 -13.73 -2.51 -10.27
N TYR A 143 -13.74 -3.65 -10.95
CA TYR A 143 -13.63 -4.97 -10.32
C TYR A 143 -12.33 -5.11 -9.53
N VAL A 144 -11.18 -4.81 -10.16
CA VAL A 144 -9.86 -4.90 -9.50
C VAL A 144 -9.81 -4.01 -8.26
N LYS A 145 -10.24 -2.74 -8.41
CA LYS A 145 -10.28 -1.78 -7.31
C LYS A 145 -11.16 -2.28 -6.15
N SER A 146 -12.37 -2.75 -6.44
CA SER A 146 -13.31 -3.21 -5.42
C SER A 146 -12.81 -4.47 -4.72
N GLU A 147 -12.29 -5.45 -5.46
CA GLU A 147 -11.81 -6.70 -4.87
C GLU A 147 -10.57 -6.50 -4.01
N VAL A 148 -9.57 -5.73 -4.47
CA VAL A 148 -8.39 -5.40 -3.66
C VAL A 148 -8.80 -4.72 -2.35
N ARG A 149 -9.71 -3.74 -2.42
CA ARG A 149 -10.21 -3.03 -1.24
C ARG A 149 -10.97 -3.95 -0.30
N ARG A 150 -11.88 -4.78 -0.83
CA ARG A 150 -12.66 -5.76 -0.06
C ARG A 150 -11.76 -6.74 0.67
N ILE A 151 -10.75 -7.27 -0.02
CA ILE A 151 -9.80 -8.22 0.54
C ILE A 151 -8.97 -7.59 1.66
N ILE A 152 -8.34 -6.44 1.42
CA ILE A 152 -7.51 -5.77 2.44
C ILE A 152 -8.35 -5.34 3.64
N ASN A 153 -9.56 -4.81 3.42
CA ASN A 153 -10.48 -4.48 4.52
C ASN A 153 -10.84 -5.72 5.34
N ARG A 154 -11.06 -6.86 4.67
CA ARG A 154 -11.33 -8.13 5.36
C ARG A 154 -10.14 -8.58 6.22
N VAL A 155 -8.91 -8.47 5.73
CA VAL A 155 -7.70 -8.75 6.50
C VAL A 155 -7.63 -7.88 7.75
N ILE A 156 -7.88 -6.57 7.61
CA ILE A 156 -7.87 -5.63 8.74
C ILE A 156 -8.95 -5.97 9.75
N TYR A 157 -10.17 -6.27 9.27
CA TYR A 157 -11.28 -6.64 10.15
C TYR A 157 -11.00 -7.91 10.95
N LEU A 158 -10.45 -8.95 10.29
CA LEU A 158 -10.19 -10.25 10.92
C LEU A 158 -9.01 -10.21 11.90
N TYR A 159 -7.90 -9.59 11.51
CA TYR A 159 -6.65 -9.68 12.28
C TYR A 159 -6.27 -8.42 13.02
N LYS A 160 -6.88 -7.27 12.71
CA LYS A 160 -6.55 -5.97 13.32
C LYS A 160 -5.03 -5.79 13.51
N PRO A 161 -4.23 -5.91 12.44
CA PRO A 161 -2.80 -6.06 12.59
C PRO A 161 -2.17 -4.73 12.99
N GLN A 162 -1.22 -4.75 13.94
CA GLN A 162 -0.31 -3.62 14.16
C GLN A 162 0.61 -3.45 12.96
N ARG A 163 1.14 -4.57 12.46
CA ARG A 163 2.02 -4.64 11.29
C ARG A 163 1.47 -5.60 10.25
N LEU A 164 1.32 -5.11 9.03
CA LEU A 164 1.00 -5.90 7.84
C LEU A 164 2.27 -6.15 7.03
N VAL A 165 2.77 -7.37 7.10
CA VAL A 165 4.01 -7.78 6.43
C VAL A 165 3.69 -8.31 5.04
N LEU A 166 4.36 -7.80 4.02
CA LEU A 166 4.20 -8.21 2.63
C LEU A 166 5.57 -8.47 2.03
N GLU A 167 5.65 -9.32 1.01
CA GLU A 167 6.84 -9.29 0.16
C GLU A 167 6.93 -7.95 -0.60
N ASP A 168 8.14 -7.60 -1.00
CA ASP A 168 8.36 -6.50 -1.94
C ASP A 168 7.58 -6.73 -3.24
N LEU A 169 6.80 -5.73 -3.63
CA LEU A 169 5.99 -5.72 -4.84
C LEU A 169 6.81 -5.93 -6.14
N ARG A 170 8.13 -5.74 -6.10
CA ARG A 170 9.04 -6.13 -7.20
C ARG A 170 9.03 -7.64 -7.44
N GLY A 171 9.04 -8.44 -6.37
CA GLY A 171 8.96 -9.91 -6.44
C GLY A 171 7.62 -10.36 -7.00
N PHE A 172 6.53 -9.76 -6.52
CA PHE A 172 5.20 -9.96 -7.09
C PHE A 172 5.14 -9.59 -8.58
N LEU A 173 5.68 -8.44 -8.96
CA LEU A 173 5.74 -7.99 -10.36
C LEU A 173 6.48 -9.01 -11.23
N GLN A 174 7.62 -9.52 -10.77
CA GLN A 174 8.38 -10.54 -11.49
C GLN A 174 7.56 -11.84 -11.64
N ARG A 175 6.85 -12.27 -10.58
CA ARG A 175 5.93 -13.41 -10.67
C ARG A 175 4.83 -13.17 -11.70
N VAL A 176 4.23 -11.98 -11.72
CA VAL A 176 3.21 -11.60 -12.72
C VAL A 176 3.79 -11.67 -14.13
N ILE A 177 4.99 -11.12 -14.33
CA ILE A 177 5.70 -11.10 -15.62
C ILE A 177 6.08 -12.50 -16.09
N ASN A 178 6.40 -13.43 -15.18
CA ASN A 178 6.87 -14.75 -15.58
C ASN A 178 5.73 -15.75 -15.78
N ASN A 179 4.63 -15.62 -15.02
CA ASN A 179 3.65 -16.71 -14.90
C ASN A 179 2.28 -16.45 -15.54
N PHE A 180 1.97 -15.20 -15.94
CA PHE A 180 0.64 -14.86 -16.45
C PHE A 180 0.62 -14.56 -17.97
N PRO A 181 -0.53 -14.71 -18.65
CA PRO A 181 -0.69 -14.27 -20.03
C PRO A 181 -0.50 -12.75 -20.19
N LYS A 182 -0.10 -12.30 -21.39
CA LYS A 182 0.12 -10.88 -21.71
C LYS A 182 -1.11 -10.00 -21.41
N SER A 183 -2.30 -10.54 -21.64
CA SER A 183 -3.59 -9.90 -21.37
C SER A 183 -3.75 -9.54 -19.88
N VAL A 184 -3.56 -10.54 -19.00
CA VAL A 184 -3.65 -10.41 -17.54
C VAL A 184 -2.53 -9.55 -16.97
N LYS A 185 -1.28 -9.75 -17.45
CA LYS A 185 -0.11 -8.94 -17.05
C LYS A 185 -0.40 -7.44 -17.16
N ARG A 186 -0.93 -7.02 -18.31
CA ARG A 186 -1.25 -5.62 -18.58
C ARG A 186 -2.19 -5.05 -17.52
N VAL A 187 -3.19 -5.82 -17.11
CA VAL A 187 -4.20 -5.40 -16.13
C VAL A 187 -3.62 -5.32 -14.72
N LEU A 188 -2.90 -6.36 -14.28
CA LEU A 188 -2.32 -6.41 -12.95
C LEU A 188 -1.24 -5.34 -12.75
N ILE A 189 -0.45 -5.06 -13.79
CA ILE A 189 0.57 -4.01 -13.76
C ILE A 189 -0.06 -2.63 -13.80
N ARG A 190 -1.03 -2.39 -14.70
CA ARG A 190 -1.64 -1.06 -14.89
C ARG A 190 -2.57 -0.65 -13.75
N PHE A 191 -3.35 -1.60 -13.21
CA PHE A 191 -4.39 -1.32 -12.23
C PHE A 191 -4.11 -1.98 -10.88
N GLY A 192 -3.74 -3.27 -10.88
CA GLY A 192 -3.61 -4.07 -9.65
C GLY A 192 -2.57 -3.49 -8.69
N LEU A 193 -1.34 -3.30 -9.15
CA LEU A 193 -0.24 -2.78 -8.32
C LEU A 193 -0.51 -1.37 -7.76
N GLY A 194 -1.05 -0.49 -8.61
CA GLY A 194 -1.40 0.87 -8.21
C GLY A 194 -2.47 0.88 -7.11
N GLU A 195 -3.51 0.06 -7.26
CA GLU A 195 -4.59 -0.02 -6.27
C GLU A 195 -4.17 -0.74 -4.98
N ILE A 196 -3.32 -1.77 -5.06
CA ILE A 196 -2.74 -2.40 -3.86
C ILE A 196 -1.92 -1.37 -3.08
N ARG A 197 -0.96 -0.68 -3.73
CA ARG A 197 -0.14 0.36 -3.07
C ARG A 197 -1.00 1.46 -2.46
N ARG A 198 -1.98 1.95 -3.22
CA ARG A 198 -2.92 2.99 -2.75
C ARG A 198 -3.64 2.51 -1.51
N LYS A 199 -4.23 1.31 -1.54
CA LYS A 199 -4.98 0.78 -0.41
C LYS A 199 -4.09 0.49 0.80
N LEU A 200 -2.86 0.03 0.61
CA LEU A 200 -1.91 -0.18 1.70
C LEU A 200 -1.50 1.14 2.38
N ARG A 201 -1.35 2.22 1.60
CA ARG A 201 -1.14 3.56 2.17
C ARG A 201 -2.38 4.05 2.92
N ASP A 202 -3.57 3.92 2.30
CA ASP A 202 -4.83 4.35 2.91
C ASP A 202 -5.03 3.72 4.30
N ILE A 203 -4.66 2.44 4.49
CA ILE A 203 -4.85 1.75 5.79
C ILE A 203 -3.80 2.16 6.83
N SER A 204 -2.61 2.57 6.39
CA SER A 204 -1.58 3.09 7.27
C SER A 204 -1.97 4.46 7.81
N GLU A 205 -2.50 5.31 6.92
CA GLU A 205 -3.04 6.62 7.28
C GLU A 205 -4.30 6.51 8.14
N GLU A 206 -5.23 5.61 7.78
CA GLU A 206 -6.54 5.50 8.43
C GLU A 206 -6.50 4.79 9.79
N TYR A 207 -5.67 3.76 9.95
CA TYR A 207 -5.66 2.90 11.15
C TYR A 207 -4.32 2.93 11.90
N GLY A 208 -3.29 3.62 11.39
CA GLY A 208 -1.95 3.57 11.97
C GLY A 208 -1.24 2.22 11.78
N ILE A 209 -1.73 1.37 10.88
CA ILE A 209 -1.12 0.06 10.59
C ILE A 209 0.22 0.29 9.88
N GLU A 210 1.29 -0.30 10.42
CA GLU A 210 2.61 -0.25 9.78
C GLU A 210 2.66 -1.31 8.66
N VAL A 211 2.94 -0.88 7.43
CA VAL A 211 3.12 -1.78 6.28
C VAL A 211 4.60 -2.06 6.09
N VAL A 212 5.01 -3.32 6.27
CA VAL A 212 6.41 -3.74 6.21
C VAL A 212 6.65 -4.57 4.96
N TYR A 213 7.56 -4.12 4.10
CA TYR A 213 7.98 -4.87 2.91
C TYR A 213 9.25 -5.67 3.17
N ILE A 214 9.24 -6.95 2.79
CA ILE A 214 10.36 -7.88 3.00
C ILE A 214 10.84 -8.42 1.65
N ASN A 215 12.16 -8.55 1.49
CA ASN A 215 12.74 -9.19 0.32
C ASN A 215 12.35 -10.69 0.29
N PRO A 216 11.68 -11.17 -0.77
CA PRO A 216 11.22 -12.55 -0.87
C PRO A 216 12.32 -13.55 -1.27
N ALA A 217 13.56 -13.12 -1.52
CA ALA A 217 14.65 -14.01 -1.97
C ALA A 217 14.78 -15.26 -1.07
N TYR A 218 14.70 -16.45 -1.66
CA TYR A 218 14.75 -17.76 -0.97
C TYR A 218 13.63 -18.03 0.06
N SER A 219 12.63 -17.15 0.22
CA SER A 219 11.55 -17.34 1.21
C SER A 219 10.65 -18.53 0.88
N SER A 220 10.53 -18.90 -0.39
CA SER A 220 9.74 -20.06 -0.84
C SER A 220 10.48 -21.39 -0.70
N GLN A 221 11.80 -21.36 -0.49
CA GLN A 221 12.67 -22.53 -0.34
C GLN A 221 13.06 -22.77 1.13
N ALA A 222 12.99 -21.74 1.97
CA ALA A 222 13.27 -21.83 3.39
C ALA A 222 12.15 -22.56 4.15
N CYS A 223 12.48 -23.40 5.11
CA CYS A 223 11.52 -24.00 6.02
C CYS A 223 11.16 -23.03 7.14
N SER A 224 9.86 -22.72 7.30
CA SER A 224 9.39 -21.82 8.36
C SER A 224 9.51 -22.38 9.79
N ASN A 225 10.06 -23.58 9.96
CA ASN A 225 10.22 -24.26 11.23
C ASN A 225 11.68 -24.29 11.69
N CYS A 226 12.56 -24.82 10.84
CA CYS A 226 13.97 -25.01 11.16
C CYS A 226 14.91 -24.06 10.39
N GLY A 227 14.39 -23.25 9.46
CA GLY A 227 15.19 -22.32 8.66
C GLY A 227 15.97 -22.95 7.50
N TYR A 228 16.02 -24.28 7.38
CA TYR A 228 16.73 -24.96 6.29
C TYR A 228 16.25 -24.51 4.91
N VAL A 229 17.19 -24.17 4.04
CA VAL A 229 16.92 -23.66 2.68
C VAL A 229 17.39 -24.69 1.68
N ASP A 230 16.48 -25.17 0.85
CA ASP A 230 16.79 -26.07 -0.26
C ASP A 230 15.77 -25.86 -1.38
N LYS A 231 16.22 -25.94 -2.62
CA LYS A 231 15.37 -25.85 -3.82
C LYS A 231 14.32 -26.96 -3.86
N ASP A 232 14.64 -28.15 -3.35
CA ASP A 232 13.80 -29.35 -3.37
C ASP A 232 12.79 -29.35 -2.21
N ASN A 233 12.87 -28.38 -1.30
CA ASN A 233 11.84 -28.18 -0.26
C ASN A 233 10.48 -27.82 -0.87
N ARG A 234 10.47 -27.14 -2.03
CA ARG A 234 9.23 -26.82 -2.76
C ARG A 234 8.99 -27.87 -3.84
N ARG A 235 8.16 -28.87 -3.52
CA ARG A 235 7.86 -30.00 -4.41
C ARG A 235 7.00 -29.59 -5.62
N THR A 236 5.99 -28.76 -5.36
CA THR A 236 5.10 -28.24 -6.40
C THR A 236 4.77 -26.77 -6.14
N ARG A 237 3.89 -26.19 -6.95
CA ARG A 237 3.42 -24.81 -6.72
C ARG A 237 2.73 -24.65 -5.36
N SER A 238 1.98 -25.66 -4.93
CA SER A 238 1.18 -25.65 -3.70
C SER A 238 1.79 -26.47 -2.57
N GLU A 239 2.67 -27.44 -2.85
CA GLU A 239 3.20 -28.36 -1.85
C GLU A 239 4.62 -28.00 -1.41
N PHE A 240 4.83 -27.95 -0.09
CA PHE A 240 6.12 -27.80 0.55
C PHE A 240 6.40 -28.96 1.50
N GLU A 241 7.62 -29.47 1.48
CA GLU A 241 8.13 -30.51 2.37
C GLU A 241 9.60 -30.24 2.67
N CYS A 242 9.93 -29.91 3.93
CA CYS A 242 11.32 -29.66 4.31
C CYS A 242 12.14 -30.96 4.28
N LYS A 243 13.25 -30.97 3.55
CA LYS A 243 14.15 -32.13 3.45
C LYS A 243 15.00 -32.38 4.69
N LEU A 244 15.07 -31.42 5.61
CA LEU A 244 15.76 -31.58 6.89
C LEU A 244 14.84 -32.07 8.02
N CYS A 245 13.69 -31.39 8.24
CA CYS A 245 12.82 -31.69 9.38
C CYS A 245 11.49 -32.37 9.02
N GLY A 246 11.26 -32.68 7.74
CA GLY A 246 10.06 -33.40 7.28
C GLY A 246 8.75 -32.61 7.32
N LYS A 247 8.77 -31.32 7.71
CA LYS A 247 7.54 -30.51 7.82
C LYS A 247 6.85 -30.34 6.47
N ARG A 248 5.56 -30.63 6.42
CA ARG A 248 4.70 -30.52 5.24
C ARG A 248 3.60 -29.47 5.44
N LEU A 249 3.40 -28.60 4.45
CA LEU A 249 2.35 -27.58 4.44
C LEU A 249 2.17 -26.99 3.04
N HIS A 250 1.17 -26.11 2.89
CA HIS A 250 1.01 -25.34 1.66
C HIS A 250 2.19 -24.36 1.46
N ALA A 251 2.76 -24.32 0.25
CA ALA A 251 3.97 -23.55 -0.05
C ALA A 251 3.79 -22.04 0.19
N ASP A 252 2.65 -21.47 -0.20
CA ASP A 252 2.38 -20.04 0.03
C ASP A 252 2.19 -19.71 1.52
N VAL A 253 1.69 -20.66 2.34
CA VAL A 253 1.58 -20.47 3.80
C VAL A 253 2.96 -20.52 4.45
N ASN A 254 3.83 -21.43 4.00
CA ASN A 254 5.22 -21.48 4.43
C ASN A 254 5.94 -20.16 4.09
N ALA A 255 5.75 -19.65 2.87
CA ALA A 255 6.31 -18.38 2.43
C ALA A 255 5.84 -17.21 3.33
N SER A 256 4.53 -17.08 3.59
CA SER A 256 4.01 -16.04 4.49
C SER A 256 4.60 -16.12 5.90
N ARG A 257 4.76 -17.33 6.44
CA ARG A 257 5.43 -17.52 7.75
C ARG A 257 6.89 -17.10 7.73
N ASN A 258 7.61 -17.38 6.65
CA ASN A 258 8.99 -16.92 6.46
C ASN A 258 9.09 -15.39 6.37
N LEU A 259 8.16 -14.74 5.66
CA LEU A 259 8.08 -13.28 5.61
C LEU A 259 7.89 -12.69 7.01
N LEU A 260 6.98 -13.26 7.81
CA LEU A 260 6.75 -12.82 9.18
C LEU A 260 8.00 -12.97 10.05
N SER A 261 8.69 -14.12 9.97
CA SER A 261 9.93 -14.38 10.70
C SER A 261 11.03 -13.35 10.34
N ARG A 262 11.23 -13.10 9.04
CA ARG A 262 12.20 -12.11 8.55
C ARG A 262 11.87 -10.69 8.99
N ALA A 263 10.59 -10.31 9.00
CA ALA A 263 10.17 -9.02 9.52
C ALA A 263 10.53 -8.85 11.00
N LYS A 264 10.27 -9.87 11.82
CA LYS A 264 10.66 -9.88 13.23
C LYS A 264 12.17 -9.74 13.41
N TRP A 265 12.96 -10.47 12.62
CA TRP A 265 14.43 -10.38 12.68
C TRP A 265 14.95 -9.00 12.26
N SER A 266 14.44 -8.46 11.14
CA SER A 266 14.80 -7.12 10.67
C SER A 266 14.46 -6.04 11.69
N LEU A 267 13.30 -6.15 12.34
CA LEU A 267 12.90 -5.23 13.42
C LEU A 267 13.80 -5.38 14.65
N HIS A 268 14.20 -6.60 15.00
CA HIS A 268 15.13 -6.84 16.10
C HIS A 268 16.49 -6.19 15.83
N LEU A 269 17.07 -6.38 14.65
CA LEU A 269 18.33 -5.75 14.24
C LEU A 269 18.26 -4.22 14.30
N ARG A 270 17.18 -3.62 13.77
CA ARG A 270 16.98 -2.16 13.85
C ARG A 270 16.93 -1.64 15.30
N ARG A 271 16.31 -2.40 16.21
CA ARG A 271 16.26 -2.04 17.64
C ARG A 271 17.65 -2.11 18.27
N MET A 272 18.44 -3.12 17.93
CA MET A 272 19.83 -3.23 18.40
C MET A 272 20.68 -2.07 17.91
N GLU A 273 20.58 -1.73 16.62
CA GLU A 273 21.27 -0.58 16.02
C GLU A 273 20.90 0.74 16.72
N GLN A 274 19.61 0.99 16.94
CA GLN A 274 19.13 2.15 17.69
C GLN A 274 19.64 2.18 19.14
N ALA A 275 19.66 1.03 19.82
CA ALA A 275 20.19 0.93 21.18
C ALA A 275 21.69 1.23 21.21
N LEU A 276 22.46 0.74 20.23
CA LEU A 276 23.89 1.02 20.08
C LEU A 276 24.13 2.51 19.82
N ILE A 277 23.39 3.13 18.87
CA ILE A 277 23.48 4.57 18.59
C ILE A 277 23.22 5.37 19.87
N LYS A 278 22.17 5.03 20.62
CA LYS A 278 21.85 5.72 21.87
C LYS A 278 22.94 5.52 22.94
N GLN A 279 23.54 4.34 23.03
CA GLN A 279 24.67 4.10 23.94
C GLN A 279 25.89 4.94 23.55
N VAL A 280 26.20 5.02 22.25
CA VAL A 280 27.28 5.88 21.74
C VAL A 280 26.99 7.36 22.02
N GLU A 281 25.77 7.84 21.77
CA GLU A 281 25.37 9.21 22.08
C GLU A 281 25.50 9.53 23.57
N LEU A 282 25.05 8.63 24.45
CA LEU A 282 25.19 8.78 25.90
C LEU A 282 26.66 8.79 26.32
N PHE A 283 27.47 7.89 25.76
CA PHE A 283 28.90 7.82 26.01
C PHE A 283 29.63 9.09 25.55
N SER A 284 29.35 9.58 24.33
CA SER A 284 29.89 10.84 23.83
C SER A 284 29.47 12.02 24.70
N ARG A 285 28.19 12.11 25.08
CA ARG A 285 27.73 13.17 26.01
C ARG A 285 28.49 13.14 27.33
N ASN A 286 28.72 11.96 27.90
CA ASN A 286 29.46 11.80 29.14
C ASN A 286 30.96 12.13 28.98
N LEU A 287 31.57 11.81 27.84
CA LEU A 287 32.96 12.18 27.53
C LEU A 287 33.17 13.70 27.44
N PHE A 288 32.17 14.44 26.98
CA PHE A 288 32.23 15.90 26.84
C PHE A 288 31.57 16.66 28.00
N ASP A 289 31.05 15.96 29.02
CA ASP A 289 30.58 16.57 30.26
C ASP A 289 31.79 17.10 31.07
N GLU A 290 31.68 18.32 31.59
CA GLU A 290 32.74 19.06 32.32
C GLU A 290 33.39 18.22 33.44
N ARG A 291 32.64 17.27 34.03
CA ARG A 291 33.12 16.37 35.09
C ARG A 291 34.23 15.41 34.66
N HIS A 292 34.34 15.11 33.36
CA HIS A 292 35.34 14.15 32.82
C HIS A 292 36.54 14.83 32.14
N LYS A 293 36.54 16.16 31.96
CA LYS A 293 37.72 16.93 31.51
C LYS A 293 38.92 16.80 32.45
N CYS A 294 38.67 16.53 33.74
CA CYS A 294 39.71 16.42 34.78
C CYS A 294 40.51 15.10 34.73
N LEU A 295 40.04 14.08 34.01
CA LEU A 295 40.75 12.80 33.90
C LEU A 295 41.78 12.79 32.76
N TRP A 296 41.52 13.52 31.68
CA TRP A 296 42.41 13.56 30.51
C TRP A 296 43.48 14.65 30.61
N SER A 297 43.31 15.67 31.45
CA SER A 297 44.34 16.69 31.72
C SER A 297 45.45 16.22 32.66
N LYS A 298 45.32 15.04 33.28
CA LYS A 298 46.33 14.44 34.17
C LYS A 298 47.19 13.37 33.51
N ALA A 299 46.95 13.04 32.24
CA ALA A 299 47.82 12.17 31.48
C ALA A 299 49.03 12.99 30.96
N THR A 300 50.05 13.16 31.80
CA THR A 300 51.37 13.60 31.36
C THR A 300 51.98 12.51 30.47
N PRO A 301 52.65 12.86 29.35
CA PRO A 301 53.50 11.91 28.64
C PRO A 301 54.56 11.41 29.61
N VAL A 302 54.72 10.10 29.71
CA VAL A 302 55.87 9.50 30.39
C VAL A 302 56.97 9.47 29.34
N ASP A 303 57.97 10.35 29.50
CA ASP A 303 59.25 10.30 28.77
C ASP A 303 60.06 9.04 29.16
#